data_AF-A0A846VAC6-F1
#
_entry.id   AF-A0A846VAC6-F1
#
_cell.length_a   1.000
_cell.length_b   1.000
_cell.length_c   1.000
_cell.angle_alpha   90.00
_cell.angle_beta   90.00
_cell.angle_gamma   90.00
#
_symmetry.space_group_name_H-M   'P 1'
#
loop_
_entity.id
_entity.type
_entity.pdbx_description
1 polymer ?
#
loop_
_entity_poly.entity_id
_entity_poly.type
_entity_poly.pdbx_seq_one_letter_code
_entity_poly.pdbx_strand_id
1 'polypeptide(L)'
;MSARKEILFGLKLAAAMIAGALLLTVAHKQGWVGAELVTRGNNIIIGLALAVFCNALPKRMQGSPRSVQHATLAQAIGRVGGWAMTLAFLVWTALWAFAPQELARTGSMVAVGAGVAVMLGYAAWKCVIHDARRSS
;
A
#
# COMPACT_ATOMS: atom_id res chain seq x y z
N MET A 1 14.32 -16.85 2.20
CA MET A 1 14.52 -15.42 2.54
C MET A 1 14.42 -15.28 4.07
N SER A 2 15.27 -14.50 4.75
CA SER A 2 15.29 -14.48 6.22
C SER A 2 14.21 -13.54 6.77
N ALA A 3 13.30 -14.06 7.61
CA ALA A 3 12.22 -13.30 8.26
C ALA A 3 12.71 -12.00 8.93
N ARG A 4 13.97 -11.97 9.38
CA ARG A 4 14.64 -10.78 9.92
C ARG A 4 14.61 -9.59 8.95
N LYS A 5 14.81 -9.81 7.64
CA LYS A 5 14.84 -8.74 6.63
C LYS A 5 13.46 -8.10 6.43
N GLU A 6 12.40 -8.89 6.56
CA GLU A 6 11.01 -8.41 6.45
C GLU A 6 10.62 -7.58 7.67
N ILE A 7 10.93 -8.10 8.86
CA ILE A 7 10.70 -7.39 10.14
C ILE A 7 11.47 -6.07 10.14
N LEU A 8 12.75 -6.08 9.75
CA LEU A 8 13.56 -4.86 9.67
C LEU A 8 13.00 -3.84 8.69
N PHE A 9 12.42 -4.27 7.57
CA PHE A 9 11.82 -3.35 6.63
C PHE A 9 10.55 -2.71 7.20
N GLY A 10 9.66 -3.51 7.78
CA GLY A 10 8.45 -2.98 8.44
C GLY A 10 8.81 -2.01 9.55
N LEU A 11 9.82 -2.35 10.36
CA LEU A 11 10.31 -1.49 11.44
C LEU A 11 10.88 -0.17 10.92
N LYS A 12 11.67 -0.19 9.83
CA LYS A 12 12.19 1.03 9.20
C LYS A 12 11.08 1.93 8.68
N LEU A 13 10.05 1.35 8.06
CA LEU A 13 8.91 2.09 7.54
C LEU A 13 8.11 2.73 8.68
N ALA A 14 7.80 1.95 9.72
CA ALA A 14 7.11 2.44 10.91
C ALA A 14 7.90 3.56 11.61
N ALA A 15 9.20 3.37 11.78
CA ALA A 15 10.08 4.39 12.35
C ALA A 15 10.08 5.69 11.53
N ALA A 16 10.10 5.59 10.19
CA ALA A 16 10.03 6.75 9.31
C ALA A 16 8.68 7.50 9.45
N MET A 17 7.57 6.77 9.56
CA MET A 17 6.25 7.38 9.77
C MET A 17 6.17 8.09 11.13
N ILE A 18 6.65 7.45 12.19
CA ILE A 18 6.67 8.03 13.55
C ILE A 18 7.55 9.27 13.58
N ALA A 19 8.76 9.20 13.00
CA ALA A 19 9.67 10.33 12.93
C ALA A 19 9.05 11.52 12.16
N GLY A 20 8.40 11.26 11.03
CA GLY A 20 7.69 12.29 10.27
C GLY A 20 6.54 12.94 11.05
N ALA A 21 5.73 12.14 11.74
CA ALA A 21 4.64 12.65 12.57
C ALA A 21 5.16 13.50 13.75
N LEU A 22 6.28 13.09 14.37
CA LEU A 22 6.92 13.85 15.44
C LEU A 22 7.46 15.19 14.94
N LEU A 23 8.15 15.20 13.80
CA LEU A 23 8.66 16.43 13.19
C LEU A 23 7.53 17.42 12.87
N LEU A 24 6.41 16.94 12.31
CA LEU A 24 5.24 17.77 12.07
C LEU A 24 4.63 18.32 13.36
N THR A 25 4.56 17.49 14.41
CA THR A 25 4.04 17.91 15.72
C THR A 25 4.94 18.99 16.34
N VAL A 26 6.26 18.83 16.27
CA VAL A 26 7.22 19.82 16.76
C VAL A 26 7.10 21.12 15.98
N ALA A 27 7.07 21.05 14.65
CA ALA A 27 6.91 22.23 13.79
C ALA A 27 5.59 22.98 14.07
N HIS A 28 4.51 22.25 14.37
CA HIS A 28 3.24 22.85 14.78
C HIS A 28 3.33 23.56 16.14
N LYS A 29 3.94 22.92 17.14
CA LYS A 29 4.15 23.52 18.47
C LYS A 29 5.02 24.77 18.44
N GLN A 30 5.94 24.86 17.48
CA GLN A 30 6.78 26.05 17.27
C GLN A 30 6.09 27.13 16.42
N GLY A 31 4.86 26.88 15.95
CA GLY A 31 4.10 27.82 15.13
C GLY A 31 4.54 27.90 13.67
N TRP A 32 5.42 27.00 13.20
CA TRP A 32 5.91 27.00 11.82
C TRP A 32 4.87 26.52 10.81
N VAL A 33 3.92 25.68 11.26
CA VAL A 33 2.87 25.11 10.41
C VAL A 33 1.53 25.07 11.13
N GLY A 34 0.45 25.39 10.40
CA GLY A 34 -0.91 25.27 10.88
C GLY A 34 -1.37 23.81 11.04
N ALA A 35 -2.42 23.60 11.84
CA ALA A 35 -2.97 22.25 12.12
C ALA A 35 -3.43 21.51 10.84
N GLU A 36 -3.88 22.24 9.82
CA GLU A 36 -4.22 21.66 8.52
C GLU A 36 -3.00 21.02 7.84
N LEU A 37 -1.86 21.71 7.84
CA LEU A 37 -0.63 21.21 7.23
C LEU A 37 -0.08 19.98 7.96
N VAL A 38 -0.25 19.90 9.28
CA VAL A 38 0.08 18.69 10.05
C VAL A 38 -0.74 17.50 9.56
N THR A 39 -2.05 17.70 9.42
CA THR A 39 -2.97 16.64 8.98
C THR A 39 -2.63 16.19 7.57
N ARG A 40 -2.40 17.13 6.65
CA ARG A 40 -2.01 16.83 5.26
C ARG A 40 -0.67 16.12 5.20
N GLY A 41 0.34 16.66 5.87
CA GLY A 41 1.69 16.11 5.89
C GLY A 41 1.70 14.67 6.42
N ASN A 42 0.97 14.41 7.51
CA ASN A 42 0.86 13.06 8.06
C ASN A 42 0.22 12.07 7.07
N ASN A 43 -0.87 12.48 6.40
CA ASN A 43 -1.54 11.63 5.40
C ASN A 43 -0.67 11.38 4.16
N ILE A 44 0.13 12.35 3.74
CA ILE A 44 1.12 12.21 2.64
C ILE A 44 2.18 11.18 3.02
N ILE A 45 2.74 11.28 4.23
CA ILE A 45 3.75 10.34 4.74
C ILE A 45 3.18 8.92 4.80
N ILE A 46 1.96 8.76 5.32
CA ILE A 46 1.29 7.46 5.39
C ILE A 46 1.05 6.89 3.99
N GLY A 47 0.51 7.69 3.07
CA GLY A 47 0.25 7.27 1.70
C GLY A 47 1.52 6.80 0.98
N LEU A 48 2.61 7.57 1.07
CA LEU A 48 3.88 7.20 0.46
C LEU A 48 4.48 5.94 1.08
N ALA A 49 4.45 5.84 2.41
CA ALA A 49 4.96 4.67 3.12
C ALA A 49 4.23 3.40 2.68
N LEU A 50 2.91 3.45 2.59
CA LEU A 50 2.09 2.33 2.15
C LEU A 50 2.27 2.02 0.67
N ALA A 51 2.43 3.02 -0.20
CA ALA A 51 2.74 2.81 -1.62
C ALA A 51 4.07 2.05 -1.79
N VAL A 52 5.11 2.44 -1.06
CA VAL A 52 6.41 1.74 -1.06
C VAL A 52 6.26 0.32 -0.54
N PHE A 53 5.50 0.12 0.55
CA PHE A 53 5.24 -1.19 1.12
C PHE A 53 4.52 -2.13 0.14
N CYS A 54 3.43 -1.67 -0.47
CA CYS A 54 2.64 -2.44 -1.43
C CYS A 54 3.42 -2.80 -2.70
N ASN A 55 4.31 -1.93 -3.19
CA ASN A 55 5.18 -2.22 -4.33
C ASN A 55 6.29 -3.24 -3.98
N ALA A 56 6.71 -3.27 -2.71
CA ALA A 56 7.73 -4.20 -2.24
C ALA A 56 7.16 -5.60 -1.94
N LEU A 57 5.87 -5.71 -1.61
CA LEU A 57 5.20 -6.95 -1.22
C LEU A 57 5.36 -8.11 -2.24
N PRO A 58 5.08 -7.92 -3.54
CA PRO A 58 5.10 -9.00 -4.54
C PRO A 58 6.52 -9.51 -4.81
N LYS A 59 7.52 -8.66 -4.56
CA LYS A 59 8.94 -8.97 -4.73
C LYS A 59 9.48 -9.83 -3.58
N ARG A 60 8.72 -9.92 -2.48
CA ARG A 60 9.15 -10.50 -1.20
C ARG A 60 8.36 -11.73 -0.79
N MET A 61 7.09 -11.83 -1.20
CA MET A 61 6.28 -13.03 -1.04
C MET A 61 6.73 -14.13 -2.03
N GLN A 62 7.89 -14.73 -1.79
CA GLN A 62 8.34 -15.94 -2.48
C GLN A 62 8.44 -17.08 -1.46
N GLY A 63 7.30 -17.72 -1.20
CA GLY A 63 7.28 -19.01 -0.52
C GLY A 63 7.82 -20.11 -1.43
N SER A 64 8.23 -21.24 -0.87
CA SER A 64 8.58 -22.42 -1.68
C SER A 64 7.32 -22.92 -2.41
N PRO A 65 7.24 -22.83 -3.74
CA PRO A 65 6.01 -23.19 -4.44
C PRO A 65 5.79 -24.70 -4.41
N ARG A 66 4.54 -25.12 -4.19
CA ARG A 66 4.16 -26.54 -4.33
C ARG A 66 4.29 -27.05 -5.76
N SER A 67 4.13 -26.18 -6.76
CA SER A 67 4.40 -26.46 -8.17
C SER A 67 4.67 -25.17 -8.95
N VAL A 68 5.25 -25.28 -10.16
CA VAL A 68 5.52 -24.15 -11.06
C VAL A 68 4.25 -23.37 -11.42
N GLN A 69 3.12 -24.06 -11.61
CA GLN A 69 1.83 -23.43 -11.90
C GLN A 69 1.30 -22.61 -10.71
N HIS A 70 1.46 -23.10 -9.47
CA HIS A 70 1.09 -22.34 -8.28
C HIS A 70 2.01 -21.14 -8.06
N ALA A 71 3.30 -21.27 -8.38
CA ALA A 71 4.27 -20.19 -8.31
C ALA A 71 3.87 -19.03 -9.23
N THR A 72 3.54 -19.34 -10.48
CA THR A 72 3.16 -18.34 -11.49
C THR A 72 1.82 -17.67 -11.16
N LEU A 73 0.85 -18.43 -10.64
CA LEU A 73 -0.42 -17.89 -10.16
C LEU A 73 -0.21 -16.90 -8.99
N ALA A 74 0.50 -17.32 -7.94
CA ALA A 74 0.76 -16.50 -6.76
C ALA A 74 1.54 -15.23 -7.10
N GLN A 75 2.53 -15.34 -8.00
CA GLN A 75 3.30 -14.19 -8.46
C GLN A 75 2.46 -13.21 -9.28
N ALA A 76 1.56 -13.70 -10.14
CA ALA A 76 0.66 -12.85 -10.91
C ALA A 76 -0.31 -12.09 -10.00
N ILE A 77 -0.98 -12.79 -9.07
CA ILE A 77 -1.89 -12.19 -8.09
C ILE A 77 -1.14 -11.17 -7.23
N GLY A 78 0.04 -11.54 -6.72
CA GLY A 78 0.88 -10.65 -5.92
C GLY A 78 1.23 -9.38 -6.68
N ARG A 79 1.70 -9.48 -7.93
CA ARG A 79 2.09 -8.30 -8.72
C ARG A 79 0.91 -7.37 -8.99
N VAL A 80 -0.21 -7.91 -9.43
CA VAL A 80 -1.40 -7.09 -9.74
C VAL A 80 -1.95 -6.44 -8.47
N GLY A 81 -2.09 -7.20 -7.39
CA GLY A 81 -2.54 -6.67 -6.10
C GLY A 81 -1.61 -5.60 -5.54
N GLY A 82 -0.30 -5.84 -5.58
CA GLY A 82 0.71 -4.89 -5.14
C GLY A 82 0.68 -3.58 -5.94
N TRP A 83 0.58 -3.65 -7.27
CA TRP A 83 0.47 -2.46 -8.13
C TRP A 83 -0.84 -1.71 -7.94
N ALA A 84 -1.97 -2.42 -7.86
CA ALA A 84 -3.28 -1.80 -7.64
C ALA A 84 -3.30 -0.99 -6.32
N MET A 85 -2.80 -1.59 -5.23
CA MET A 85 -2.71 -0.90 -3.95
C MET A 85 -1.67 0.22 -3.95
N THR A 86 -0.54 0.04 -4.63
CA THR A 86 0.47 1.10 -4.77
C THR A 86 -0.13 2.32 -5.47
N LEU A 87 -0.84 2.12 -6.59
CA LEU A 87 -1.50 3.21 -7.32
C LEU A 87 -2.58 3.87 -6.46
N ALA A 88 -3.37 3.09 -5.71
CA ALA A 88 -4.37 3.65 -4.80
C ALA A 88 -3.74 4.58 -3.74
N PHE A 89 -2.61 4.19 -3.16
CA PHE A 89 -1.91 5.03 -2.17
C PHE A 89 -1.13 6.20 -2.78
N LEU A 90 -0.71 6.11 -4.04
CA LEU A 90 -0.20 7.27 -4.77
C LEU A 90 -1.31 8.28 -5.06
N VAL A 91 -2.51 7.83 -5.43
CA VAL A 91 -3.69 8.69 -5.57
C VAL A 91 -4.06 9.31 -4.23
N TRP A 92 -4.08 8.53 -3.14
CA TRP A 92 -4.25 9.05 -1.78
C TRP A 92 -3.27 10.20 -1.49
N THR A 93 -1.99 9.96 -1.76
CA THR A 93 -0.93 10.96 -1.51
C THR A 93 -1.16 12.22 -2.34
N ALA A 94 -1.46 12.08 -3.63
CA ALA A 94 -1.72 13.20 -4.53
C ALA A 94 -2.95 14.00 -4.09
N LEU A 95 -4.02 13.32 -3.66
CA LEU A 95 -5.23 13.98 -3.14
C LEU A 95 -4.91 14.80 -1.88
N TRP A 96 -4.15 14.26 -0.94
CA TRP A 96 -3.80 15.00 0.27
C TRP A 96 -2.80 16.15 0.02
N ALA A 97 -1.96 16.03 -1.01
CA ALA A 97 -1.01 17.06 -1.41
C ALA A 97 -1.67 18.25 -2.13
N PHE A 98 -2.65 17.98 -3.00
CA PHE A 98 -3.18 19.00 -3.92
C PHE A 98 -4.67 19.29 -3.78
N ALA A 99 -5.48 18.36 -3.27
CA ALA A 99 -6.94 18.53 -3.22
C ALA A 99 -7.42 19.25 -1.95
N PRO A 100 -8.61 19.87 -1.99
CA PRO A 100 -9.30 20.35 -0.80
C PRO A 100 -9.55 19.21 0.20
N GLN A 101 -9.55 19.53 1.50
CA GLN A 101 -9.59 18.51 2.56
C GLN A 101 -10.80 17.57 2.50
N GLU A 102 -11.98 18.09 2.15
CA GLU A 102 -13.20 17.28 1.97
C GLU A 102 -13.07 16.26 0.83
N LEU A 103 -12.50 16.70 -0.29
CA LEU A 103 -12.27 15.84 -1.44
C LEU A 103 -11.14 14.84 -1.18
N ALA A 104 -10.09 15.27 -0.47
CA ALA A 104 -9.01 14.40 -0.07
C ALA A 104 -9.51 13.26 0.84
N ARG A 105 -10.38 13.56 1.79
CA ARG A 105 -10.95 12.55 2.70
C ARG A 105 -11.76 11.49 1.94
N THR A 106 -12.74 11.93 1.16
CA THR A 106 -13.66 11.01 0.47
C THR A 106 -12.98 10.31 -0.70
N GLY A 107 -12.25 11.07 -1.53
CA GLY A 107 -11.55 10.54 -2.70
C GLY A 107 -10.49 9.51 -2.34
N SER A 108 -9.79 9.69 -1.22
CA SER A 108 -8.78 8.74 -0.75
C SER A 108 -9.40 7.41 -0.32
N MET A 109 -10.57 7.43 0.34
CA MET A 109 -11.31 6.21 0.69
C MET A 109 -11.77 5.46 -0.55
N VAL A 110 -12.31 6.17 -1.53
CA VAL A 110 -12.74 5.58 -2.82
C VAL A 110 -11.55 4.99 -3.56
N ALA A 111 -10.41 5.68 -3.61
CA ALA A 111 -9.20 5.20 -4.27
C ALA A 111 -8.70 3.88 -3.66
N VAL A 112 -8.64 3.80 -2.33
CA VAL A 112 -8.25 2.57 -1.62
C VAL A 112 -9.29 1.46 -1.81
N GLY A 113 -10.59 1.78 -1.72
CA GLY A 113 -11.67 0.83 -1.97
C GLY A 113 -11.59 0.21 -3.37
N ALA A 114 -11.35 1.04 -4.39
CA ALA A 114 -11.14 0.57 -5.76
C ALA A 114 -9.89 -0.32 -5.88
N GLY A 115 -8.78 0.05 -5.24
CA GLY A 115 -7.57 -0.77 -5.20
C GLY A 115 -7.79 -2.15 -4.58
N VAL A 116 -8.52 -2.20 -3.45
CA VAL A 116 -8.89 -3.46 -2.78
C VAL A 116 -9.83 -4.29 -3.66
N ALA A 117 -10.83 -3.68 -4.29
CA ALA A 117 -11.75 -4.36 -5.18
C ALA A 117 -11.02 -5.00 -6.37
N VAL A 118 -10.07 -4.28 -6.99
CA VAL A 118 -9.24 -4.81 -8.08
C VAL A 118 -8.36 -5.96 -7.59
N MET A 119 -7.72 -5.82 -6.43
CA MET A 119 -6.86 -6.86 -5.86
C MET A 119 -7.63 -8.16 -5.60
N LEU A 120 -8.77 -8.07 -4.90
CA LEU A 120 -9.59 -9.22 -4.54
C LEU A 120 -10.29 -9.82 -5.76
N GLY A 121 -10.84 -8.98 -6.65
CA GLY A 121 -11.50 -9.41 -7.87
C GLY A 121 -10.55 -10.16 -8.81
N TYR A 122 -9.33 -9.64 -9.00
CA TYR A 122 -8.32 -10.31 -9.81
C TYR A 122 -7.87 -11.64 -9.19
N ALA A 123 -7.69 -11.69 -7.87
CA ALA A 123 -7.34 -12.92 -7.15
C ALA A 123 -8.44 -13.98 -7.32
N ALA A 124 -9.70 -13.63 -7.08
CA ALA A 124 -10.84 -14.52 -7.22
C ALA A 124 -10.98 -15.05 -8.64
N TRP A 125 -10.92 -14.16 -9.65
CA TRP A 125 -10.98 -14.53 -11.07
C TRP A 125 -9.89 -15.56 -11.46
N LYS A 126 -8.65 -15.31 -11.02
CA LYS A 126 -7.52 -16.18 -11.35
C LYS A 126 -7.60 -17.53 -10.64
N CYS A 127 -8.10 -17.60 -9.41
CA CYS A 127 -8.33 -18.86 -8.70
C CYS A 127 -9.44 -19.69 -9.38
N VAL A 128 -10.58 -19.07 -9.73
CA VAL A 128 -11.69 -19.74 -10.42
C VAL A 128 -11.24 -20.37 -11.75
N ILE A 129 -10.47 -19.63 -12.56
CA ILE A 129 -9.94 -20.16 -13.83
C ILE A 129 -8.94 -21.30 -13.60
N HIS A 130 -8.11 -21.20 -12.56
CA HIS A 130 -7.14 -22.24 -12.23
C HIS A 130 -7.83 -23.54 -11.81
N ASP A 131 -8.88 -23.45 -11.00
CA ASP A 131 -9.64 -24.63 -10.55
C ASP A 131 -10.38 -25.30 -11.72
N ALA A 132 -10.99 -24.53 -12.63
CA ALA A 132 -11.65 -25.04 -13.82
C ALA A 132 -10.72 -25.84 -14.76
N ARG A 133 -9.42 -25.48 -14.81
CA ARG A 133 -8.40 -26.21 -15.61
C ARG A 133 -7.90 -27.49 -14.95
N ARG A 134 -8.14 -27.68 -13.65
CA ARG A 134 -7.71 -28.89 -12.92
C ARG A 134 -8.72 -30.03 -13.04
N SER A 135 -9.98 -29.71 -13.38
CA SER A 135 -11.07 -30.67 -13.54
C SER A 135 -11.24 -31.22 -14.97
N SER A 136 -10.44 -30.74 -15.93
CA SER A 136 -10.42 -31.18 -17.34
C SER A 136 -9.17 -31.99 -17.64
#